data_AF-B5EDP4-F1
#
_entry.id   AF-B5EDP4-F1
#
_cell.length_a   1.000
_cell.length_b   1.000
_cell.length_c   1.000
_cell.angle_alpha   90.00
_cell.angle_beta   90.00
_cell.angle_gamma   90.00
#
_symmetry.space_group_name_H-M   'P 1'
#
loop_
_entity.id
_entity.type
_entity.pdbx_description
1 polymer ?
#
loop_
_entity_poly.entity_id
_entity_poly.type
_entity_poly.pdbx_seq_one_letter_code
_entity_poly.pdbx_strand_id
1 'polypeptide(L)' 'MTLYSVHYSFPQYGKTITRRSTVPATSAEVAENMIRAWLRLRGLTPYAVTAEP' A
#
# COMPACT_ATOMS: atom_id res chain seq x y z
N MET A 1 -15.18 -11.16 -0.25
CA MET A 1 -14.10 -10.41 0.42
C MET A 1 -12.84 -11.25 0.28
N THR A 2 -11.80 -10.70 -0.32
CA THR A 2 -10.61 -11.45 -0.76
C THR A 2 -9.36 -10.81 -0.15
N LEU A 3 -8.35 -11.61 0.17
CA LEU A 3 -7.08 -11.10 0.63
C LEU A 3 -6.26 -10.65 -0.58
N TYR A 4 -5.93 -9.37 -0.66
CA TYR A 4 -5.07 -8.83 -1.70
C TYR A 4 -3.66 -8.62 -1.15
N SER A 5 -2.66 -9.06 -1.92
CA SER A 5 -1.26 -8.72 -1.69
C SER A 5 -0.98 -7.34 -2.28
N VAL A 6 -0.80 -6.34 -1.42
CA VAL A 6 -0.50 -4.97 -1.84
C VAL A 6 1.00 -4.71 -1.74
N HIS A 7 1.61 -4.41 -2.87
CA HIS A 7 3.00 -4.00 -3.01
C HIS A 7 3.06 -2.48 -3.03
N TYR A 8 3.87 -1.88 -2.17
CA TYR A 8 3.98 -0.43 -2.09
C TYR A 8 5.38 0.08 -1.78
N SER A 9 5.67 1.30 -2.20
CA SER A 9 6.94 1.99 -1.97
C SER A 9 6.75 3.42 -1.48
N PHE A 10 7.65 3.87 -0.61
CA PHE A 10 7.63 5.22 -0.04
C PHE A 10 9.06 5.65 0.38
N PRO A 11 9.35 6.96 0.43
CA PRO A 11 10.63 7.45 0.93
C PRO A 11 10.67 7.41 2.47
N GLN A 12 11.77 6.95 3.03
CA GLN A 12 12.05 7.03 4.46
C GLN A 12 13.56 7.16 4.68
N TYR A 13 14.00 8.15 5.46
CA TYR A 13 15.42 8.41 5.77
C TYR A 13 16.33 8.53 4.52
N GLY A 14 15.84 9.20 3.46
CA GLY A 14 16.59 9.38 2.21
C GLY A 14 16.71 8.12 1.35
N LYS A 15 16.01 7.03 1.69
CA LYS A 15 15.96 5.79 0.91
C LYS A 15 14.54 5.49 0.48
N THR A 16 14.39 4.82 -0.66
CA THR A 16 13.10 4.24 -1.06
C THR A 16 12.94 2.90 -0.38
N ILE A 17 11.90 2.75 0.42
CA ILE A 17 11.53 1.49 1.06
C ILE A 17 10.40 0.85 0.27
N THR A 18 10.58 -0.42 -0.08
CA THR A 18 9.53 -1.25 -0.70
C THR A 18 9.03 -2.27 0.32
N ARG A 19 7.70 -2.39 0.45
CA ARG A 19 7.05 -3.34 1.34
C ARG A 19 5.91 -4.06 0.63
N ARG A 20 5.53 -5.20 1.20
CA ARG A 20 4.35 -5.97 0.85
C ARG A 20 3.48 -6.11 2.09
N SER A 21 2.18 -5.93 1.94
CA SER A 21 1.20 -6.19 3.01
C SER A 21 -0.01 -6.89 2.43
N THR A 22 -0.59 -7.82 3.19
CA THR A 22 -1.84 -8.47 2.79
C THR A 22 -2.99 -7.75 3.47
N VAL A 23 -4.02 -7.37 2.71
CA VAL A 23 -5.15 -6.60 3.22
C VAL A 23 -6.45 -7.24 2.73
N PRO A 24 -7.44 -7.50 3.61
CA PRO A 24 -8.74 -7.96 3.16
C PRO A 24 -9.50 -6.80 2.52
N ALA A 25 -9.90 -6.97 1.25
CA ALA A 25 -10.64 -5.95 0.50
C ALA A 25 -11.70 -6.57 -0.41
N THR A 26 -12.63 -5.74 -0.87
CA THR A 26 -13.66 -6.12 -1.85
C THR A 26 -13.14 -6.05 -3.29
N SER A 27 -12.15 -5.19 -3.56
CA SER A 27 -11.46 -5.06 -4.85
C SER A 27 -9.98 -4.68 -4.67
N ALA A 28 -9.18 -4.88 -5.70
CA ALA A 28 -7.78 -4.43 -5.75
C ALA A 28 -7.67 -2.92 -5.48
N GLU A 29 -8.53 -2.12 -6.10
CA GLU A 29 -8.56 -0.65 -5.92
C GLU A 29 -8.83 -0.24 -4.46
N VAL A 30 -9.73 -0.94 -3.78
CA VAL A 30 -10.00 -0.71 -2.34
C VAL A 30 -8.76 -1.06 -1.53
N ALA A 31 -8.08 -2.17 -1.82
CA ALA A 31 -6.86 -2.56 -1.12
C ALA A 31 -5.73 -1.52 -1.30
N GLU A 32 -5.55 -1.01 -2.52
CA GLU A 32 -4.58 0.06 -2.80
C GLU A 32 -4.92 1.35 -2.05
N ASN A 33 -6.19 1.77 -2.08
CA ASN A 33 -6.64 2.98 -1.41
C ASN A 33 -6.48 2.89 0.11
N MET A 34 -6.72 1.71 0.71
CA MET A 34 -6.46 1.47 2.14
C MET A 34 -4.98 1.68 2.48
N ILE A 35 -4.06 1.13 1.68
CA ILE A 35 -2.61 1.31 1.91
C ILE A 35 -2.17 2.76 1.67
N ARG A 36 -2.68 3.42 0.63
CA ARG A 36 -2.42 4.85 0.40
C ARG A 36 -2.87 5.71 1.58
N ALA A 37 -4.07 5.46 2.10
CA ALA A 37 -4.61 6.17 3.27
C ALA A 37 -3.76 5.91 4.51
N TRP A 38 -3.39 4.65 4.77
CA TRP A 38 -2.54 4.28 5.90
C TRP A 38 -1.16 4.95 5.85
N LEU A 39 -0.52 5.02 4.67
CA LEU A 39 0.76 5.73 4.50
C LEU A 39 0.61 7.23 4.76
N ARG A 40 -0.46 7.86 4.25
CA ARG A 40 -0.74 9.28 4.50
C ARG A 40 -0.96 9.58 5.97
N LEU A 41 -1.65 8.72 6.72
CA LEU A 41 -1.82 8.85 8.18
C LEU A 41 -0.49 8.80 8.94
N ARG A 42 0.54 8.17 8.36
CA ARG A 42 1.90 8.13 8.92
C ARG A 42 2.80 9.26 8.41
N GLY A 43 2.26 10.19 7.62
CA GLY A 43 3.03 11.27 6.99
C GLY A 43 3.94 10.80 5.86
N LEU A 44 3.68 9.62 5.28
CA LEU A 44 4.48 9.03 4.21
C LEU A 44 3.77 9.20 2.86
N THR A 45 4.50 9.67 1.86
CA THR A 45 3.99 9.81 0.49
C THR A 45 4.26 8.53 -0.31
N PRO A 46 3.24 7.78 -0.72
CA PRO A 46 3.44 6.61 -1.57
C PRO A 46 3.94 7.02 -2.95
N TYR A 47 4.93 6.30 -3.47
CA TYR A 47 5.38 6.42 -4.87
C TYR A 47 4.60 5.48 -5.79
N ALA A 48 4.57 4.19 -5.44
CA ALA A 48 3.79 3.18 -6.15
C ALA A 48 3.04 2.32 -5.14
N VAL A 49 1.79 1.98 -5.44
CA VAL A 49 0.94 1.06 -4.69
C VAL A 49 0.18 0.23 -5.72
N THR A 50 0.30 -1.09 -5.67
CA THR A 50 -0.32 -2.03 -6.59
C THR A 50 -0.85 -3.23 -5.81
N ALA A 51 -2.10 -3.62 -6.04
CA ALA A 51 -2.71 -4.78 -5.40
C ALA A 51 -2.84 -5.97 -6.37
N GLU A 52 -2.44 -7.15 -5.92
CA GLU A 52 -2.59 -8.43 -6.62
C GLU A 52 -3.52 -9.35 -5.83
N PRO A 53 -4.42 -10.10 -6.50
CA PRO A 53 -5.32 -11.06 -5.85
C PRO A 53 -4.62 -12.31 -5.32
#